data_AF-A0A1B2Z8N4-F1
#
_entry.id   AF-A0A1B2Z8N4-F1
#
_cell.length_a   1.000
_cell.length_b   1.000
_cell.length_c   1.000
_cell.angle_alpha   90.00
_cell.angle_beta   90.00
_cell.angle_gamma   90.00
#
_symmetry.space_group_name_H-M   'P 1'
#
loop_
_entity.id
_entity.type
_entity.pdbx_description
1 polymer ?
#
loop_
_entity_poly.entity_id
_entity_poly.type
_entity_poly.pdbx_seq_one_letter_code
_entity_poly.pdbx_strand_id
1 'polypeptide(L)'
;MTFNKAANPIPASDIYFDLPVQTVPGVLDVWVLGAKNPYSFGANPQIDWLIPGVPNTPFAAGFPLAAAFQAVNGDVLAGIEGELSKNPQLATLIPLVQGVLQNAVPQGFASINSINEAGEPFLPEGGQASLISFVTSYELGYKGLIGDRFAFGVNIYHLRNKGGAGFQQISPMINIANLGSELADAVTDLAIPQLEQGLINLGLDSATAAATVAGLAPELNVAYQLGGEGFINALQSAGLPFHGVDAAEQSPDREAANLLFGYLSRDPNRVSEDWGAEAHTRFLLTDDLVFNANYTWFQLSDGEPGDLNFPLNKVRVGLQYRPAGKFNAALNYQWDQSYKSNNANYVGRIDAKSLVDMTLGYQLSNVVKFELSATNLFNNEFRALPGFPRIGRIISGRLLFNFN
;
A
#
# COMPACT_ATOMS: atom_id res chain seq x y z
N MET A 1 1.11 29.05 28.95
CA MET A 1 1.83 28.01 28.20
C MET A 1 1.60 26.70 28.92
N THR A 2 1.14 25.70 28.18
CA THR A 2 0.94 24.33 28.66
C THR A 2 1.90 23.41 27.92
N PHE A 3 2.41 22.42 28.63
CA PHE A 3 3.28 21.37 28.11
C PHE A 3 2.70 20.04 28.56
N ASN A 4 2.55 19.11 27.63
CA ASN A 4 2.18 17.74 27.93
C ASN A 4 3.02 16.78 27.11
N LYS A 5 3.41 15.66 27.70
CA LYS A 5 4.02 14.54 26.98
C LYS A 5 3.34 13.26 27.44
N ALA A 6 2.70 12.57 26.51
CA ALA A 6 1.99 11.34 26.78
C ALA A 6 2.56 10.21 25.93
N ALA A 7 2.59 9.01 26.51
CA ALA A 7 2.77 7.79 25.74
C ALA A 7 1.48 7.52 24.96
N ASN A 8 1.62 7.15 23.68
CA ASN A 8 0.54 6.74 22.81
C ASN A 8 0.96 5.42 22.13
N PRO A 9 0.99 4.30 22.87
CA PRO A 9 1.45 3.02 22.33
C PRO A 9 0.58 2.60 21.16
N ILE A 10 1.15 1.82 20.24
CA ILE A 10 0.36 1.26 19.14
C ILE A 10 -0.72 0.31 19.68
N PRO A 11 -1.88 0.20 19.02
CA PRO A 11 -2.97 -0.68 19.44
C PRO A 11 -2.50 -2.12 19.66
N ALA A 12 -3.10 -2.82 20.62
CA ALA A 12 -2.76 -4.23 20.89
C ALA A 12 -3.00 -5.14 19.66
N SER A 13 -3.99 -4.82 18.82
CA SER A 13 -4.19 -5.51 17.53
C SER A 13 -2.94 -5.48 16.67
N ASP A 14 -2.31 -4.32 16.55
CA ASP A 14 -1.16 -4.08 15.69
C ASP A 14 0.10 -4.74 16.24
N ILE A 15 0.14 -4.99 17.56
CA ILE A 15 1.21 -5.75 18.22
C ILE A 15 1.08 -7.25 17.92
N TYR A 16 -0.14 -7.78 17.97
CA TYR A 16 -0.40 -9.23 18.02
C TYR A 16 -1.06 -9.81 16.77
N PHE A 17 -1.22 -9.05 15.68
CA PHE A 17 -1.72 -9.61 14.43
C PHE A 17 -0.88 -10.80 13.98
N ASP A 18 -1.57 -11.83 13.54
CA ASP A 18 -0.98 -13.03 12.95
C ASP A 18 -2.09 -13.76 12.21
N LEU A 19 -2.42 -13.28 11.01
CA LEU A 19 -3.53 -13.85 10.23
C LEU A 19 -3.34 -13.67 8.73
N PRO A 20 -3.85 -14.62 7.93
CA PRO A 20 -3.95 -14.47 6.48
C PRO A 20 -5.08 -13.49 6.15
N VAL A 21 -4.81 -12.56 5.23
CA VAL A 21 -5.83 -11.64 4.71
C VAL A 21 -6.30 -12.03 3.30
N GLN A 22 -5.48 -12.78 2.56
CA GLN A 22 -5.82 -13.36 1.27
C GLN A 22 -5.01 -14.64 1.05
N THR A 23 -5.64 -15.67 0.47
CA THR A 23 -5.00 -16.95 0.18
C THR A 23 -5.33 -17.41 -1.24
N VAL A 24 -4.30 -17.77 -1.99
CA VAL A 24 -4.36 -18.54 -3.22
C VAL A 24 -3.77 -19.92 -2.89
N PRO A 25 -4.61 -20.96 -2.75
CA PRO A 25 -4.18 -22.26 -2.24
C PRO A 25 -2.95 -22.82 -2.97
N GLY A 26 -1.89 -23.14 -2.21
CA GLY A 26 -0.65 -23.73 -2.72
C GLY A 26 0.24 -22.80 -3.54
N VAL A 27 -0.09 -21.50 -3.62
CA VAL A 27 0.66 -20.53 -4.43
C VAL A 27 1.10 -19.34 -3.57
N LEU A 28 0.15 -18.58 -3.03
CA LEU A 28 0.44 -17.33 -2.32
C LEU A 28 -0.51 -17.11 -1.15
N ASP A 29 0.06 -16.81 0.01
CA ASP A 29 -0.64 -16.23 1.15
C ASP A 29 -0.19 -14.78 1.34
N VAL A 30 -1.16 -13.85 1.42
CA VAL A 30 -0.92 -12.49 1.92
C VAL A 30 -1.20 -12.51 3.41
N TRP A 31 -0.16 -12.25 4.20
CA TRP A 31 -0.21 -12.41 5.64
C TRP A 31 0.13 -11.12 6.35
N VAL A 32 -0.62 -10.81 7.41
CA VAL A 32 -0.32 -9.67 8.28
C VAL A 32 0.27 -10.16 9.59
N LEU A 33 1.50 -9.75 9.86
CA LEU A 33 2.19 -9.97 11.12
C LEU A 33 2.20 -8.69 11.96
N GLY A 34 2.07 -8.88 13.27
CA GLY A 34 2.08 -7.84 14.26
C GLY A 34 3.51 -7.39 14.61
N ALA A 35 3.59 -6.24 15.26
CA ALA A 35 4.83 -5.59 15.68
C ALA A 35 5.58 -6.29 16.83
N LYS A 36 5.04 -7.35 17.43
CA LYS A 36 5.61 -8.00 18.63
C LYS A 36 7.06 -8.44 18.43
N ASN A 37 7.35 -9.05 17.28
CA ASN A 37 8.66 -9.59 16.96
C ASN A 37 9.33 -8.75 15.86
N PRO A 38 10.67 -8.65 15.85
CA PRO A 38 11.39 -8.06 14.72
C PRO A 38 11.24 -8.93 13.47
N TYR A 39 11.36 -8.28 12.32
CA TYR A 39 11.46 -8.92 11.01
C TYR A 39 12.93 -9.09 10.64
N SER A 40 13.28 -10.24 10.07
CA SER A 40 14.63 -10.56 9.63
C SER A 40 14.56 -11.45 8.39
N PHE A 41 15.52 -11.28 7.49
CA PHE A 41 15.69 -12.09 6.28
C PHE A 41 16.96 -12.97 6.35
N GLY A 42 17.63 -12.97 7.51
CA GLY A 42 18.90 -13.68 7.69
C GLY A 42 20.03 -13.10 6.84
N ALA A 43 21.16 -13.81 6.81
CA ALA A 43 22.34 -13.42 6.03
C ALA A 43 22.24 -13.79 4.53
N ASN A 44 21.31 -14.69 4.18
CA ASN A 44 21.11 -15.17 2.82
C ASN A 44 19.61 -15.29 2.54
N PRO A 45 18.90 -14.18 2.29
CA PRO A 45 17.47 -14.17 2.01
C PRO A 45 17.12 -15.17 0.90
N GLN A 46 15.97 -15.82 1.01
CA GLN A 46 15.52 -16.83 0.07
C GLN A 46 14.24 -16.37 -0.64
N ILE A 47 14.24 -16.51 -1.95
CA ILE A 47 13.07 -16.30 -2.78
C ILE A 47 12.24 -17.58 -2.76
N ASP A 48 10.99 -17.44 -2.36
CA ASP A 48 9.96 -18.43 -2.53
C ASP A 48 9.22 -18.15 -3.84
N TRP A 49 9.32 -19.09 -4.78
CA TRP A 49 8.80 -18.92 -6.14
C TRP A 49 7.33 -19.33 -6.21
N LEU A 50 6.50 -18.50 -6.83
CA LEU A 50 5.08 -18.81 -7.08
C LEU A 50 4.87 -19.85 -8.18
N ILE A 51 5.96 -20.48 -8.62
CA ILE A 51 6.01 -21.40 -9.76
C ILE A 51 6.16 -22.81 -9.20
N PRO A 52 5.13 -23.67 -9.31
CA PRO A 52 5.15 -24.99 -8.72
C PRO A 52 6.37 -25.82 -9.14
N GLY A 53 7.04 -26.44 -8.17
CA GLY A 53 8.19 -27.30 -8.40
C GLY A 53 9.52 -26.57 -8.59
N VAL A 54 9.55 -25.24 -8.60
CA VAL A 54 10.79 -24.47 -8.58
C VAL A 54 11.30 -24.40 -7.13
N PRO A 55 12.55 -24.83 -6.86
CA PRO A 55 13.12 -24.74 -5.51
C PRO A 55 13.42 -23.29 -5.14
N ASN A 56 13.34 -22.98 -3.84
CA ASN A 56 13.72 -21.68 -3.32
C ASN A 56 15.20 -21.40 -3.63
N THR A 57 15.49 -20.15 -3.96
CA THR A 57 16.85 -19.73 -4.32
C THR A 57 17.30 -18.52 -3.51
N PRO A 58 18.61 -18.33 -3.32
CA PRO A 58 19.11 -17.10 -2.71
C PRO A 58 18.69 -15.85 -3.50
N PHE A 59 18.31 -14.80 -2.79
CA PHE A 59 17.96 -13.50 -3.38
C PHE A 59 19.06 -12.96 -4.29
N ALA A 60 20.33 -13.10 -3.88
CA ALA A 60 21.48 -12.68 -4.66
C ALA A 60 21.76 -13.55 -5.90
N ALA A 61 21.16 -14.74 -6.00
CA ALA A 61 21.33 -15.65 -7.11
C ALA A 61 20.31 -15.36 -8.22
N GLY A 62 19.02 -15.33 -7.88
CA GLY A 62 17.93 -15.11 -8.84
C GLY A 62 17.20 -16.39 -9.27
N PHE A 63 16.62 -16.39 -10.47
CA PHE A 63 15.75 -17.48 -10.94
C PHE A 63 16.56 -18.61 -11.62
N PRO A 64 16.41 -19.88 -11.25
CA PRO A 64 17.28 -20.93 -11.78
C PRO A 64 17.03 -21.19 -13.28
N LEU A 65 18.06 -21.02 -14.11
CA LEU A 65 17.96 -21.22 -15.57
C LEU A 65 17.55 -22.64 -15.94
N ALA A 66 17.96 -23.64 -15.14
CA ALA A 66 17.55 -25.02 -15.30
C ALA A 66 16.02 -25.20 -15.21
N ALA A 67 15.34 -24.44 -14.35
CA ALA A 67 13.88 -24.52 -14.23
C ALA A 67 13.18 -23.91 -15.45
N ALA A 68 13.68 -22.76 -15.95
CA ALA A 68 13.20 -22.18 -17.19
C ALA A 68 13.37 -23.16 -18.36
N PHE A 69 14.57 -23.73 -18.49
CA PHE A 69 14.89 -24.72 -19.52
C PHE A 69 13.95 -25.91 -19.47
N GLN A 70 13.72 -26.51 -18.29
CA GLN A 70 12.79 -27.63 -18.15
C GLN A 70 11.36 -27.28 -18.60
N ALA A 71 10.92 -26.05 -18.35
CA ALA A 71 9.60 -25.59 -18.76
C ALA A 71 9.48 -25.38 -20.28
N VAL A 72 10.54 -24.88 -20.96
CA VAL A 72 10.44 -24.44 -22.36
C VAL A 72 11.06 -25.40 -23.38
N ASN A 73 11.98 -26.28 -22.96
CA ASN A 73 12.83 -27.03 -23.90
C ASN A 73 12.02 -27.92 -24.85
N GLY A 74 10.91 -28.52 -24.39
CA GLY A 74 10.06 -29.36 -25.22
C GLY A 74 9.46 -28.61 -26.40
N ASP A 75 8.89 -27.44 -26.15
CA ASP A 75 8.24 -26.61 -27.17
C ASP A 75 9.27 -25.95 -28.10
N VAL A 76 10.38 -25.46 -27.54
CA VAL A 76 11.49 -24.89 -28.32
C VAL A 76 12.08 -25.95 -29.27
N LEU A 77 12.33 -27.16 -28.77
CA LEU A 77 12.85 -28.26 -29.58
C LEU A 77 11.87 -28.67 -30.68
N ALA A 78 10.58 -28.77 -30.39
CA ALA A 78 9.55 -29.06 -31.39
C ALA A 78 9.49 -27.99 -32.50
N GLY A 79 9.66 -26.72 -32.15
CA GLY A 79 9.77 -25.62 -33.10
C GLY A 79 10.99 -25.74 -34.01
N ILE A 80 12.16 -26.01 -33.42
CA ILE A 80 13.42 -26.21 -34.17
C ILE A 80 13.31 -27.40 -35.13
N GLU A 81 12.75 -28.52 -34.69
CA GLU A 81 12.51 -29.69 -35.54
C GLU A 81 11.59 -29.38 -36.72
N GLY A 82 10.52 -28.62 -36.46
CA GLY A 82 9.60 -28.13 -37.48
C GLY A 82 10.31 -27.34 -38.57
N GLU A 83 11.23 -26.44 -38.20
CA GLU A 83 12.01 -25.66 -39.16
C GLU A 83 13.05 -26.49 -39.91
N LEU A 84 13.81 -27.34 -39.22
CA LEU A 84 14.83 -28.20 -39.84
C LEU A 84 14.20 -29.19 -40.85
N SER A 85 12.98 -29.67 -40.58
CA SER A 85 12.26 -30.58 -41.46
C SER A 85 11.89 -29.99 -42.82
N LYS A 86 11.85 -28.66 -42.96
CA LYS A 86 11.53 -27.97 -44.22
C LYS A 86 12.65 -28.09 -45.26
N ASN A 87 13.88 -28.38 -44.81
CA ASN A 87 15.02 -28.62 -45.70
C ASN A 87 15.46 -30.09 -45.59
N PRO A 88 15.32 -30.91 -46.65
CA PRO A 88 15.73 -32.32 -46.63
C PRO A 88 17.19 -32.56 -46.22
N GLN A 89 18.08 -31.60 -46.46
CA GLN A 89 19.50 -31.69 -46.09
C GLN A 89 19.73 -31.42 -44.60
N LEU A 90 18.88 -30.60 -43.95
CA LEU A 90 18.95 -30.31 -42.51
C LEU A 90 18.13 -31.30 -41.69
N ALA A 91 17.10 -31.91 -42.29
CA ALA A 91 16.27 -32.93 -41.65
C ALA A 91 17.08 -34.13 -41.13
N THR A 92 18.21 -34.46 -41.77
CA THR A 92 19.11 -35.54 -41.34
C THR A 92 19.86 -35.22 -40.05
N LEU A 93 19.96 -33.95 -39.66
CA LEU A 93 20.62 -33.48 -38.45
C LEU A 93 19.70 -33.45 -37.22
N ILE A 94 18.39 -33.64 -37.41
CA ILE A 94 17.40 -33.61 -36.32
C ILE A 94 17.79 -34.51 -35.14
N PRO A 95 18.20 -35.79 -35.33
CA PRO A 95 18.58 -36.64 -34.20
C PRO A 95 19.78 -36.12 -33.40
N LEU A 96 20.74 -35.46 -34.07
CA LEU A 96 21.88 -34.83 -33.42
C LEU A 96 21.42 -33.62 -32.60
N VAL A 97 20.63 -32.73 -33.21
CA VAL A 97 20.11 -31.52 -32.55
C VAL A 97 19.26 -31.89 -31.34
N GLN A 98 18.36 -32.86 -31.48
CA GLN A 98 17.58 -33.42 -30.37
C GLN A 98 18.48 -33.93 -29.24
N GLY A 99 19.46 -34.77 -29.57
CA GLY A 99 20.36 -35.36 -28.58
C GLY A 99 21.15 -34.30 -27.81
N VAL A 100 21.62 -33.24 -28.48
CA VAL A 100 22.35 -32.15 -27.82
C VAL A 100 21.40 -31.29 -26.97
N LEU A 101 20.31 -30.79 -27.56
CA LEU A 101 19.41 -29.85 -26.89
C LEU A 101 18.60 -30.49 -25.76
N GLN A 102 18.38 -31.82 -25.75
CA GLN A 102 17.80 -32.49 -24.58
C GLN A 102 18.76 -32.52 -23.37
N ASN A 103 20.07 -32.43 -23.61
CA ASN A 103 21.11 -32.55 -22.59
C ASN A 103 21.81 -31.22 -22.27
N ALA A 104 21.48 -30.12 -22.97
CA ALA A 104 22.03 -28.78 -22.78
C ALA A 104 21.39 -28.05 -21.58
N VAL A 105 21.25 -28.73 -20.43
CA VAL A 105 20.63 -28.15 -19.22
C VAL A 105 21.53 -27.04 -18.64
N PRO A 106 21.14 -25.76 -18.74
CA PRO A 106 21.97 -24.66 -18.29
C PRO A 106 22.10 -24.65 -16.77
N GLN A 107 23.25 -24.19 -16.28
CA GLN A 107 23.48 -23.89 -14.87
C GLN A 107 23.40 -22.38 -14.63
N GLY A 108 23.27 -21.98 -13.37
CA GLY A 108 23.20 -20.57 -13.00
C GLY A 108 21.78 -20.03 -12.96
N PHE A 109 21.67 -18.71 -12.97
CA PHE A 109 20.44 -18.00 -12.63
C PHE A 109 20.22 -16.82 -13.55
N ALA A 110 18.95 -16.57 -13.86
CA ALA A 110 18.49 -15.34 -14.44
C ALA A 110 18.35 -14.25 -13.38
N SER A 111 18.60 -13.01 -13.78
CA SER A 111 18.49 -11.82 -12.95
C SER A 111 17.04 -11.59 -12.47
N ILE A 112 16.89 -10.76 -11.43
CA ILE A 112 15.61 -10.44 -10.82
C ILE A 112 15.45 -8.94 -10.60
N ASN A 113 14.20 -8.50 -10.48
CA ASN A 113 13.81 -7.20 -9.96
C ASN A 113 13.00 -7.40 -8.68
N SER A 114 13.30 -6.61 -7.65
CA SER A 114 12.63 -6.69 -6.34
C SER A 114 11.89 -5.39 -6.07
N ILE A 115 10.58 -5.47 -5.82
CA ILE A 115 9.67 -4.32 -5.79
C ILE A 115 8.68 -4.33 -4.63
N ASN A 116 8.16 -3.16 -4.29
CA ASN A 116 7.01 -2.98 -3.39
C ASN A 116 5.67 -2.96 -4.16
N GLU A 117 4.55 -2.82 -3.44
CA GLU A 117 3.20 -2.72 -4.00
C GLU A 117 3.01 -1.57 -5.01
N ALA A 118 3.82 -0.53 -4.89
CA ALA A 118 3.82 0.62 -5.78
C ALA A 118 4.71 0.41 -7.03
N GLY A 119 5.41 -0.72 -7.13
CA GLY A 119 6.34 -1.02 -8.23
C GLY A 119 7.73 -0.39 -8.08
N GLU A 120 8.05 0.16 -6.92
CA GLU A 120 9.34 0.80 -6.65
C GLU A 120 10.36 -0.21 -6.11
N PRO A 121 11.67 0.00 -6.33
CA PRO A 121 12.71 -0.89 -5.82
C PRO A 121 12.60 -1.10 -4.30
N PHE A 122 12.62 -2.36 -3.88
CA PHE A 122 12.42 -2.73 -2.48
C PHE A 122 13.28 -3.94 -2.13
N LEU A 123 14.13 -3.81 -1.11
CA LEU A 123 15.08 -4.84 -0.72
C LEU A 123 14.60 -5.61 0.52
N PRO A 124 15.01 -6.88 0.69
CA PRO A 124 14.75 -7.65 1.91
C PRO A 124 15.54 -7.07 3.08
N GLU A 125 14.91 -6.14 3.79
CA GLU A 125 15.50 -5.43 4.92
C GLU A 125 14.72 -5.74 6.20
N GLY A 126 15.42 -6.26 7.20
CA GLY A 126 14.84 -6.49 8.51
C GLY A 126 14.52 -5.20 9.26
N GLY A 127 13.82 -5.31 10.38
CA GLY A 127 13.52 -4.15 11.20
C GLY A 127 12.68 -4.49 12.42
N GLN A 128 12.47 -3.49 13.27
CA GLN A 128 11.63 -3.64 14.46
C GLN A 128 10.69 -2.46 14.62
N ALA A 129 9.49 -2.73 15.08
CA ALA A 129 8.54 -1.71 15.50
C ALA A 129 8.93 -1.08 16.84
N SER A 130 8.76 0.24 16.92
CA SER A 130 8.71 0.98 18.17
C SER A 130 7.29 0.91 18.73
N LEU A 131 7.06 0.01 19.69
CA LEU A 131 5.73 -0.25 20.26
C LEU A 131 5.16 0.95 21.03
N ILE A 132 6.04 1.82 21.54
CA ILE A 132 5.67 3.00 22.31
C ILE A 132 5.98 4.23 21.47
N SER A 133 4.93 4.88 20.95
CA SER A 133 5.04 6.24 20.43
C SER A 133 4.83 7.26 21.55
N PHE A 134 5.36 8.46 21.36
CA PHE A 134 5.14 9.58 22.27
C PHE A 134 4.60 10.78 21.49
N VAL A 135 3.56 11.41 22.04
CA VAL A 135 3.04 12.69 21.58
C VAL A 135 3.47 13.74 22.60
N THR A 136 4.18 14.76 22.12
CA THR A 136 4.54 15.94 22.91
C THR A 136 3.74 17.12 22.40
N SER A 137 3.00 17.79 23.27
CA SER A 137 2.21 18.96 22.94
C SER A 137 2.74 20.18 23.68
N TYR A 138 3.00 21.23 22.91
CA TYR A 138 3.25 22.58 23.41
C TYR A 138 2.07 23.44 23.00
N GLU A 139 1.46 24.16 23.94
CA GLU A 139 0.37 25.08 23.64
C GLU A 139 0.59 26.44 24.31
N LEU A 140 0.42 27.50 23.52
CA LEU A 140 0.46 28.88 23.96
C LEU A 140 -0.90 29.51 23.70
N GLY A 141 -1.65 29.72 24.78
CA GLY A 141 -2.98 30.34 24.74
C GLY A 141 -3.00 31.73 25.36
N TYR A 142 -3.83 32.60 24.80
CA TYR A 142 -4.27 33.85 25.40
C TYR A 142 -5.79 33.93 25.39
N LYS A 143 -6.37 34.46 26.47
CA LYS A 143 -7.80 34.76 26.55
C LYS A 143 -7.97 36.17 27.11
N GLY A 144 -8.77 36.97 26.41
CA GLY A 144 -9.06 38.35 26.76
C GLY A 144 -10.56 38.61 26.83
N LEU A 145 -10.90 39.70 27.53
CA LEU A 145 -12.24 40.26 27.59
C LEU A 145 -12.12 41.76 27.30
N ILE A 146 -12.87 42.26 26.32
CA ILE A 146 -13.00 43.69 26.02
C ILE A 146 -14.34 44.15 26.58
N GLY A 147 -14.29 45.05 27.56
CA GLY A 147 -15.44 45.43 28.36
C GLY A 147 -16.00 44.21 29.11
N ASP A 148 -17.32 44.07 29.05
CA ASP A 148 -18.13 43.04 29.70
C ASP A 148 -18.90 42.16 28.70
N ARG A 149 -18.73 42.42 27.39
CA ARG A 149 -19.55 41.80 26.34
C ARG A 149 -18.77 40.97 25.32
N PHE A 150 -17.48 41.24 25.09
CA PHE A 150 -16.69 40.55 24.06
C PHE A 150 -15.53 39.77 24.68
N ALA A 151 -15.61 38.44 24.63
CA ALA A 151 -14.52 37.55 24.98
C ALA A 151 -13.88 36.98 23.71
N PHE A 152 -12.56 36.91 23.70
CA PHE A 152 -11.80 36.27 22.63
C PHE A 152 -10.66 35.46 23.21
N GLY A 153 -10.17 34.50 22.44
CA GLY A 153 -8.93 33.84 22.75
C GLY A 153 -8.30 33.23 21.52
N VAL A 154 -6.99 33.02 21.63
CA VAL A 154 -6.16 32.41 20.60
C VAL A 154 -5.27 31.38 21.25
N ASN A 155 -5.22 30.17 20.70
CA ASN A 155 -4.29 29.12 21.07
C ASN A 155 -3.44 28.77 19.87
N ILE A 156 -2.14 28.59 20.07
CA ILE A 156 -1.23 28.02 19.07
C ILE A 156 -0.66 26.76 19.69
N TYR A 157 -0.70 25.65 18.96
CA TYR A 157 -0.15 24.38 19.42
C TYR A 157 0.88 23.83 18.43
N HIS A 158 1.88 23.16 18.99
CA HIS A 158 2.88 22.39 18.29
C HIS A 158 2.85 20.97 18.85
N LEU A 159 2.55 20.00 18.01
CA LEU A 159 2.51 18.58 18.33
C LEU A 159 3.74 17.92 17.72
N ARG A 160 4.40 17.09 18.51
CA ARG A 160 5.58 16.34 18.09
C ARG A 160 5.36 14.86 18.40
N ASN A 161 5.27 14.06 17.35
CA ASN A 161 5.09 12.61 17.40
C ASN A 161 6.43 11.92 17.17
N LYS A 162 6.85 11.04 18.08
CA LYS A 162 8.10 10.27 17.95
C LYS A 162 7.87 8.79 18.23
N GLY A 163 8.49 7.93 17.43
CA GLY A 163 8.36 6.47 17.55
C GLY A 163 7.02 5.98 16.97
N GLY A 164 6.53 4.84 17.45
CA GLY A 164 5.41 4.16 16.80
C GLY A 164 5.84 3.39 15.57
N ALA A 165 4.94 2.59 15.01
CA ALA A 165 5.17 1.79 13.81
C ALA A 165 4.02 1.99 12.83
N GLY A 166 4.33 1.99 11.54
CA GLY A 166 3.34 2.10 10.46
C GLY A 166 3.14 0.77 9.75
N PHE A 167 1.90 0.50 9.34
CA PHE A 167 1.56 -0.65 8.50
C PHE A 167 2.18 -0.49 7.11
N GLN A 168 2.88 -1.51 6.64
CA GLN A 168 3.59 -1.51 5.36
C GLN A 168 3.92 -2.93 4.90
N GLN A 169 4.33 -3.05 3.64
CA GLN A 169 4.92 -4.29 3.11
C GLN A 169 6.26 -4.59 3.81
N ILE A 170 6.45 -5.87 4.15
CA ILE A 170 7.67 -6.40 4.76
C ILE A 170 8.45 -7.19 3.72
N SER A 171 7.81 -8.17 3.09
CA SER A 171 8.43 -9.05 2.09
C SER A 171 8.42 -8.39 0.72
N PRO A 172 9.58 -8.24 0.04
CA PRO A 172 9.61 -7.86 -1.36
C PRO A 172 8.89 -8.83 -2.29
N MET A 173 8.28 -8.28 -3.34
CA MET A 173 7.80 -9.05 -4.49
C MET A 173 8.89 -9.14 -5.54
N ILE A 174 9.08 -10.33 -6.12
CA ILE A 174 10.18 -10.66 -7.02
C ILE A 174 9.65 -10.90 -8.43
N ASN A 175 10.25 -10.23 -9.40
CA ASN A 175 10.06 -10.45 -10.83
C ASN A 175 11.32 -11.02 -11.43
N ILE A 176 11.16 -11.99 -12.34
CA ILE A 176 12.27 -12.51 -13.14
C ILE A 176 12.60 -11.47 -14.22
N ALA A 177 13.88 -11.16 -14.39
CA ALA A 177 14.38 -10.21 -15.37
C ALA A 177 15.30 -10.92 -16.38
N ASN A 178 15.36 -10.40 -17.62
CA ASN A 178 16.28 -10.84 -18.68
C ASN A 178 16.29 -12.36 -19.01
N LEU A 179 15.24 -13.10 -18.63
CA LEU A 179 15.22 -14.55 -18.75
C LEU A 179 15.46 -15.05 -20.18
N GLY A 180 14.84 -14.41 -21.18
CA GLY A 180 15.00 -14.82 -22.58
C GLY A 180 16.45 -14.84 -23.01
N SER A 181 17.14 -13.70 -22.90
CA SER A 181 18.55 -13.58 -23.30
C SER A 181 19.47 -14.47 -22.45
N GLU A 182 19.29 -14.49 -21.13
CA GLU A 182 20.18 -15.26 -20.24
C GLU A 182 20.01 -16.78 -20.42
N LEU A 183 18.79 -17.25 -20.70
CA LEU A 183 18.53 -18.64 -21.05
C LEU A 183 19.13 -18.99 -22.42
N ALA A 184 18.94 -18.14 -23.41
CA ALA A 184 19.46 -18.36 -24.77
C ALA A 184 20.98 -18.50 -24.78
N ASP A 185 21.67 -17.56 -24.14
CA ASP A 185 23.13 -17.57 -24.05
C ASP A 185 23.62 -18.84 -23.33
N ALA A 186 23.05 -19.14 -22.15
CA ALA A 186 23.47 -20.30 -21.37
C ALA A 186 23.25 -21.65 -22.09
N VAL A 187 22.14 -21.79 -22.84
CA VAL A 187 21.89 -23.02 -23.60
C VAL A 187 22.80 -23.10 -24.82
N THR A 188 22.99 -22.01 -25.55
CA THR A 188 23.83 -22.00 -26.75
C THR A 188 25.31 -22.23 -26.42
N ASP A 189 25.81 -21.69 -25.31
CA ASP A 189 27.15 -21.96 -24.78
C ASP A 189 27.41 -23.46 -24.54
N LEU A 190 26.39 -24.20 -24.10
CA LEU A 190 26.47 -25.65 -23.92
C LEU A 190 26.28 -26.42 -25.22
N ALA A 191 25.32 -26.00 -26.06
CA ALA A 191 24.90 -26.74 -27.23
C ALA A 191 25.87 -26.62 -28.41
N ILE A 192 26.42 -25.44 -28.67
CA ILE A 192 27.26 -25.16 -29.85
C ILE A 192 28.49 -26.09 -29.92
N PRO A 193 29.30 -26.24 -28.85
CA PRO A 193 30.45 -27.15 -28.89
C PRO A 193 30.06 -28.62 -29.12
N GLN A 194 28.92 -29.04 -28.56
CA GLN A 194 28.44 -30.41 -28.70
C GLN A 194 27.88 -30.70 -30.09
N LEU A 195 27.20 -29.73 -30.71
CA LEU A 195 26.75 -29.81 -32.10
C LEU A 195 27.94 -29.92 -33.06
N GLU A 196 28.97 -29.09 -32.86
CA GLU A 196 30.17 -29.12 -33.70
C GLU A 196 30.86 -30.48 -33.62
N GLN A 197 31.08 -30.97 -32.39
CA GLN A 197 31.67 -32.29 -32.17
C GLN A 197 30.81 -33.42 -32.74
N GLY A 198 29.48 -33.29 -32.65
CA GLY A 198 28.54 -34.23 -33.24
C GLY A 198 28.64 -34.31 -34.76
N LEU A 199 28.77 -33.17 -35.44
CA LEU A 199 28.97 -33.11 -36.89
C LEU A 199 30.31 -33.72 -37.31
N ILE A 200 31.38 -33.48 -36.56
CA ILE A 200 32.68 -34.13 -36.79
C ILE A 200 32.55 -35.65 -36.67
N ASN A 201 31.82 -36.13 -35.66
CA ASN A 201 31.57 -37.57 -35.48
C ASN A 201 30.72 -38.18 -36.61
N LEU A 202 29.91 -37.37 -37.30
CA LEU A 202 29.18 -37.75 -38.51
C LEU A 202 30.03 -37.70 -39.78
N GLY A 203 31.32 -37.35 -39.68
CA GLY A 203 32.29 -37.40 -40.76
C GLY A 203 32.57 -36.08 -41.47
N LEU A 204 32.08 -34.94 -40.95
CA LEU A 204 32.46 -33.62 -41.46
C LEU A 204 33.87 -33.26 -40.97
N ASP A 205 34.62 -32.53 -41.80
CA ASP A 205 35.85 -31.90 -41.32
C ASP A 205 35.54 -30.75 -40.34
N SER A 206 36.49 -30.42 -39.48
CA SER A 206 36.31 -29.41 -38.42
C SER A 206 35.92 -28.02 -38.96
N ALA A 207 36.44 -27.60 -40.11
CA ALA A 207 36.13 -26.28 -40.66
C ALA A 207 34.68 -26.23 -41.18
N THR A 208 34.22 -27.28 -41.85
CA THR A 208 32.83 -27.39 -42.31
C THR A 208 31.85 -27.55 -41.15
N ALA A 209 32.20 -28.32 -40.11
CA ALA A 209 31.38 -28.48 -38.91
C ALA A 209 31.20 -27.14 -38.18
N ALA A 210 32.29 -26.42 -37.92
CA ALA A 210 32.26 -25.11 -37.28
C ALA A 210 31.45 -24.09 -38.09
N ALA A 211 31.62 -24.03 -39.41
CA ALA A 211 30.85 -23.13 -40.27
C ALA A 211 29.34 -23.47 -40.28
N THR A 212 28.99 -24.76 -40.22
CA THR A 212 27.59 -25.21 -40.17
C THR A 212 26.94 -24.78 -38.87
N VAL A 213 27.60 -25.00 -37.72
CA VAL A 213 27.06 -24.59 -36.42
C VAL A 213 27.02 -23.08 -36.28
N ALA A 214 28.00 -22.34 -36.81
CA ALA A 214 27.99 -20.87 -36.81
C ALA A 214 26.76 -20.30 -37.53
N GLY A 215 26.24 -20.98 -38.56
CA GLY A 215 24.99 -20.61 -39.22
C GLY A 215 23.73 -20.94 -38.41
N LEU A 216 23.78 -21.99 -37.58
CA LEU A 216 22.65 -22.44 -36.75
C LEU A 216 22.57 -21.70 -35.41
N ALA A 217 23.70 -21.27 -34.87
CA ALA A 217 23.81 -20.65 -33.54
C ALA A 217 22.87 -19.45 -33.33
N PRO A 218 22.74 -18.49 -34.27
CA PRO A 218 21.80 -17.37 -34.11
C PRO A 218 20.33 -17.83 -34.02
N GLU A 219 19.94 -18.83 -34.81
CA GLU A 219 18.59 -19.36 -34.81
C GLU A 219 18.25 -20.08 -33.50
N LEU A 220 19.21 -20.85 -32.96
CA LEU A 220 19.07 -21.48 -31.64
C LEU A 220 18.96 -20.43 -30.54
N ASN A 221 19.79 -19.39 -30.57
CA ASN A 221 19.74 -18.31 -29.58
C ASN A 221 18.36 -17.63 -29.61
N VAL A 222 17.87 -17.25 -30.80
CA VAL A 222 16.53 -16.65 -30.96
C VAL A 222 15.43 -17.59 -30.47
N ALA A 223 15.51 -18.90 -30.76
CA ALA A 223 14.50 -19.86 -30.35
C ALA A 223 14.40 -19.98 -28.82
N TYR A 224 15.52 -20.07 -28.10
CA TYR A 224 15.52 -20.09 -26.64
C TYR A 224 15.19 -18.73 -26.02
N GLN A 225 15.55 -17.63 -26.67
CA GLN A 225 15.15 -16.29 -26.23
C GLN A 225 13.62 -16.17 -26.23
N LEU A 226 12.98 -16.53 -27.35
CA LEU A 226 11.52 -16.54 -27.48
C LEU A 226 10.87 -17.54 -26.51
N GLY A 227 11.51 -18.69 -26.26
CA GLY A 227 11.08 -19.64 -25.24
C GLY A 227 11.03 -19.02 -23.85
N GLY A 228 12.12 -18.37 -23.41
CA GLY A 228 12.19 -17.69 -22.13
C GLY A 228 11.22 -16.51 -22.00
N GLU A 229 11.06 -15.70 -23.05
CA GLU A 229 10.05 -14.64 -23.10
C GLU A 229 8.62 -15.21 -23.04
N GLY A 230 8.37 -16.30 -23.75
CA GLY A 230 7.10 -17.05 -23.74
C GLY A 230 6.76 -17.58 -22.35
N PHE A 231 7.74 -18.07 -21.61
CA PHE A 231 7.57 -18.49 -20.22
C PHE A 231 7.09 -17.35 -19.33
N ILE A 232 7.73 -16.18 -19.40
CA ILE A 232 7.29 -14.98 -18.62
C ILE A 232 5.87 -14.57 -19.01
N ASN A 233 5.55 -14.57 -20.31
CA ASN A 233 4.20 -14.25 -20.79
C ASN A 233 3.15 -15.26 -20.30
N ALA A 234 3.51 -16.54 -20.16
CA ALA A 234 2.63 -17.57 -19.63
C ALA A 234 2.34 -17.34 -18.13
N LEU A 235 3.33 -16.95 -17.34
CA LEU A 235 3.13 -16.60 -15.93
C LEU A 235 2.19 -15.40 -15.77
N GLN A 236 2.40 -14.35 -16.57
CA GLN A 236 1.51 -13.19 -16.58
C GLN A 236 0.07 -13.58 -16.97
N SER A 237 -0.09 -14.44 -17.97
CA SER A 237 -1.40 -14.93 -18.42
C SER A 237 -2.09 -15.82 -17.38
N ALA A 238 -1.32 -16.49 -16.53
CA ALA A 238 -1.83 -17.23 -15.37
C ALA A 238 -2.28 -16.32 -14.22
N GLY A 239 -2.15 -15.00 -14.35
CA GLY A 239 -2.58 -14.03 -13.35
C GLY A 239 -1.60 -13.87 -12.20
N LEU A 240 -0.32 -14.19 -12.41
CA LEU A 240 0.76 -13.94 -11.47
C LEU A 240 1.37 -12.54 -11.75
N PRO A 241 1.00 -11.48 -10.99
CA PRO A 241 1.52 -10.13 -11.22
C PRO A 241 3.00 -9.96 -10.82
N PHE A 242 3.54 -10.94 -10.10
CA PHE A 242 4.94 -11.13 -9.78
C PHE A 242 5.23 -12.64 -9.70
N HIS A 243 6.50 -13.05 -9.65
CA HIS A 243 6.91 -14.45 -9.82
C HIS A 243 7.39 -15.12 -8.53
N GLY A 244 7.74 -14.35 -7.50
CA GLY A 244 8.18 -14.85 -6.20
C GLY A 244 8.08 -13.80 -5.10
N VAL A 245 8.37 -14.19 -3.86
CA VAL A 245 8.49 -13.29 -2.71
C VAL A 245 9.73 -13.64 -1.91
N ASP A 246 10.37 -12.66 -1.29
CA ASP A 246 11.42 -12.97 -0.32
C ASP A 246 10.78 -13.33 1.04
N ALA A 247 11.09 -14.51 1.54
CA ALA A 247 10.52 -15.01 2.78
C ALA A 247 11.31 -14.49 3.98
N ALA A 248 10.66 -13.69 4.84
CA ALA A 248 11.24 -13.37 6.14
C ALA A 248 11.28 -14.62 7.03
N GLU A 249 12.20 -14.65 8.00
CA GLU A 249 12.32 -15.75 8.97
C GLU A 249 11.07 -15.92 9.85
N GLN A 250 10.23 -14.89 9.93
CA GLN A 250 8.96 -14.88 10.67
C GLN A 250 7.77 -15.33 9.82
N SER A 251 7.98 -15.64 8.54
CA SER A 251 6.94 -16.19 7.67
C SER A 251 6.34 -17.46 8.29
N PRO A 252 5.00 -17.61 8.32
CA PRO A 252 4.37 -18.84 8.74
C PRO A 252 4.82 -20.03 7.87
N ASP A 253 5.13 -21.17 8.49
CA ASP A 253 5.46 -22.40 7.77
C ASP A 253 4.21 -22.95 7.06
N ARG A 254 4.19 -22.81 5.73
CA ARG A 254 3.06 -23.12 4.85
C ARG A 254 3.56 -23.63 3.51
N GLU A 255 2.66 -24.30 2.78
CA GLU A 255 2.93 -24.77 1.41
C GLU A 255 2.98 -23.62 0.39
N ALA A 256 2.23 -22.54 0.64
CA ALA A 256 2.20 -21.36 -0.20
C ALA A 256 3.26 -20.33 0.23
N ALA A 257 3.77 -19.56 -0.73
CA ALA A 257 4.69 -18.47 -0.45
C ALA A 257 3.99 -17.34 0.33
N ASN A 258 4.70 -16.69 1.25
CA ASN A 258 4.09 -15.68 2.13
C ASN A 258 4.52 -14.25 1.74
N LEU A 259 3.61 -13.46 1.19
CA LEU A 259 3.77 -12.01 1.06
C LEU A 259 3.39 -11.34 2.38
N LEU A 260 4.41 -10.94 3.14
CA LEU A 260 4.21 -10.35 4.46
C LEU A 260 3.95 -8.84 4.41
N PHE A 261 2.92 -8.45 5.13
CA PHE A 261 2.66 -7.09 5.60
C PHE A 261 2.77 -7.04 7.11
N GLY A 262 3.06 -5.86 7.65
CA GLY A 262 3.17 -5.71 9.08
C GLY A 262 3.53 -4.30 9.49
N TYR A 263 3.99 -4.17 10.72
CA TYR A 263 4.23 -2.90 11.36
C TYR A 263 5.71 -2.73 11.63
N LEU A 264 6.31 -1.71 11.03
CA LEU A 264 7.75 -1.42 11.15
C LEU A 264 8.00 0.05 11.47
N SER A 265 9.11 0.30 12.17
CA SER A 265 9.68 1.63 12.36
C SER A 265 11.00 1.71 11.60
N ARG A 266 10.95 2.08 10.32
CA ARG A 266 12.18 2.19 9.49
C ARG A 266 13.16 3.22 10.04
N ASP A 267 12.62 4.29 10.63
CA ASP A 267 13.40 5.23 11.42
C ASP A 267 12.74 5.40 12.81
N PRO A 268 13.24 4.72 13.85
CA PRO A 268 12.72 4.87 15.22
C PRO A 268 13.00 6.25 15.82
N ASN A 269 13.87 7.04 15.19
CA ASN A 269 14.12 8.43 15.55
C ASN A 269 13.28 9.42 14.74
N ARG A 270 12.49 8.96 13.78
CA ARG A 270 11.59 9.82 13.00
C ARG A 270 10.70 10.61 13.94
N VAL A 271 10.61 11.89 13.65
CA VAL A 271 9.74 12.82 14.33
C VAL A 271 8.82 13.43 13.30
N SER A 272 7.51 13.29 13.51
CA SER A 272 6.51 14.09 12.82
C SER A 272 6.15 15.29 13.69
N GLU A 273 5.97 16.45 13.06
CA GLU A 273 5.64 17.71 13.72
C GLU A 273 4.43 18.34 13.03
N ASP A 274 3.41 18.64 13.82
CA ASP A 274 2.20 19.31 13.36
C ASP A 274 2.04 20.63 14.11
N TRP A 275 1.63 21.66 13.38
CA TRP A 275 1.29 22.95 13.96
C TRP A 275 -0.19 23.20 13.83
N GLY A 276 -0.74 24.00 14.71
CA GLY A 276 -2.06 24.56 14.49
C GLY A 276 -2.37 25.74 15.38
N ALA A 277 -3.47 26.37 15.05
CA ALA A 277 -3.94 27.56 15.74
C ALA A 277 -5.46 27.56 15.82
N GLU A 278 -5.97 28.06 16.92
CA GLU A 278 -7.40 28.24 17.16
C GLU A 278 -7.68 29.65 17.62
N ALA A 279 -8.64 30.30 16.99
CA ALA A 279 -9.22 31.53 17.48
C ALA A 279 -10.67 31.27 17.88
N HIS A 280 -11.08 31.71 19.07
CA HIS A 280 -12.45 31.58 19.55
C HIS A 280 -12.98 32.92 20.04
N THR A 281 -14.25 33.17 19.78
CA THR A 281 -14.92 34.43 20.16
C THR A 281 -16.29 34.16 20.75
N ARG A 282 -16.68 35.00 21.68
CA ARG A 282 -18.04 35.09 22.22
C ARG A 282 -18.39 36.56 22.40
N PHE A 283 -19.46 37.01 21.75
CA PHE A 283 -19.92 38.38 21.82
C PHE A 283 -21.39 38.43 22.26
N LEU A 284 -21.66 39.12 23.37
CA LEU A 284 -23.00 39.49 23.80
C LEU A 284 -23.45 40.71 22.98
N LEU A 285 -24.05 40.46 21.81
CA LEU A 285 -24.59 41.51 20.93
C LEU A 285 -25.67 42.33 21.65
N THR A 286 -26.51 41.64 22.43
CA THR A 286 -27.43 42.20 23.42
C THR A 286 -27.44 41.27 24.64
N ASP A 287 -28.24 41.56 25.66
CA ASP A 287 -28.37 40.68 26.84
C ASP A 287 -29.03 39.34 26.49
N ASP A 288 -29.82 39.31 25.42
CA ASP A 288 -30.56 38.13 24.95
C ASP A 288 -29.95 37.49 23.70
N LEU A 289 -28.99 38.15 23.03
CA LEU A 289 -28.43 37.71 21.75
C LEU A 289 -26.91 37.51 21.87
N VAL A 290 -26.47 36.28 21.68
CA VAL A 290 -25.07 35.88 21.76
C VAL A 290 -24.58 35.40 20.40
N PHE A 291 -23.47 35.96 19.94
CA PHE A 291 -22.73 35.50 18.78
C PHE A 291 -21.46 34.75 19.21
N ASN A 292 -21.12 33.69 18.50
CA ASN A 292 -19.84 32.99 18.64
C ASN A 292 -19.26 32.71 17.26
N ALA A 293 -17.94 32.87 17.13
CA ALA A 293 -17.20 32.45 15.95
C ALA A 293 -15.88 31.81 16.38
N ASN A 294 -15.60 30.63 15.83
CA ASN A 294 -14.37 29.91 16.05
C ASN A 294 -13.75 29.55 14.70
N TYR A 295 -12.44 29.68 14.63
CA TYR A 295 -11.63 29.27 13.50
C TYR A 295 -10.52 28.37 14.01
N THR A 296 -10.35 27.23 13.35
CA THR A 296 -9.26 26.31 13.60
C THR A 296 -8.47 26.12 12.31
N TRP A 297 -7.16 26.26 12.41
CA TRP A 297 -6.19 25.92 11.37
C TRP A 297 -5.24 24.85 11.88
N PHE A 298 -4.91 23.89 11.03
CA PHE A 298 -3.86 22.92 11.24
C PHE A 298 -2.93 22.89 10.03
N GLN A 299 -1.66 22.66 10.28
CA GLN A 299 -0.67 22.23 9.31
C GLN A 299 -0.53 20.72 9.44
N LEU A 300 -0.79 20.01 8.36
CA LEU A 300 -0.51 18.58 8.25
C LEU A 300 0.73 18.41 7.38
N SER A 301 1.58 17.46 7.74
CA SER A 301 2.65 17.00 6.86
C SER A 301 2.04 16.14 5.74
N ASP A 302 2.34 16.46 4.48
CA ASP A 302 1.86 15.69 3.33
C ASP A 302 2.70 14.40 3.17
N GLY A 303 2.02 13.26 2.96
CA GLY A 303 2.65 12.06 2.38
C GLY A 303 2.82 10.83 3.28
N GLU A 304 2.42 10.87 4.55
CA GLU A 304 2.62 9.75 5.47
C GLU A 304 1.41 8.79 5.53
N PRO A 305 1.60 7.47 5.36
CA PRO A 305 0.54 6.47 5.51
C PRO A 305 0.03 6.39 6.95
N GLY A 306 -1.29 6.45 7.16
CA GLY A 306 -1.91 6.32 8.49
C GLY A 306 -2.24 7.65 9.20
N ASP A 307 -1.73 8.77 8.69
CA ASP A 307 -2.08 10.10 9.19
C ASP A 307 -3.49 10.44 8.71
N LEU A 308 -4.53 10.12 9.50
CA LEU A 308 -5.91 10.49 9.18
C LEU A 308 -6.01 11.99 8.83
N ASN A 309 -5.96 12.30 7.53
CA ASN A 309 -6.03 13.68 7.07
C ASN A 309 -7.40 14.23 7.42
N PHE A 310 -7.46 15.27 8.22
CA PHE A 310 -8.69 15.97 8.58
C PHE A 310 -8.67 17.38 7.94
N PRO A 311 -9.77 18.15 7.98
CA PRO A 311 -9.78 19.48 7.37
C PRO A 311 -8.73 20.41 7.97
N LEU A 312 -7.84 20.96 7.14
CA LEU A 312 -6.83 21.94 7.57
C LEU A 312 -7.47 23.21 8.14
N ASN A 313 -8.63 23.60 7.60
CA ASN A 313 -9.36 24.77 8.04
C ASN A 313 -10.79 24.41 8.44
N LYS A 314 -11.23 24.90 9.59
CA LYS A 314 -12.58 24.71 10.12
C LYS A 314 -13.12 26.03 10.65
N VAL A 315 -14.37 26.32 10.32
CA VAL A 315 -15.10 27.49 10.81
C VAL A 315 -16.35 27.01 11.52
N ARG A 316 -16.63 27.58 12.69
CA ARG A 316 -17.89 27.38 13.42
C ARG A 316 -18.43 28.74 13.82
N VAL A 317 -19.65 29.05 13.41
CA VAL A 317 -20.34 30.30 13.76
C VAL A 317 -21.66 29.94 14.40
N GLY A 318 -22.05 30.67 15.44
CA GLY A 318 -23.31 30.46 16.15
C GLY A 318 -23.93 31.78 16.55
N LEU A 319 -25.26 31.80 16.50
CA LEU A 319 -26.10 32.88 17.00
C LEU A 319 -27.15 32.25 17.91
N GLN A 320 -27.27 32.76 19.12
CA GLN A 320 -28.21 32.26 20.13
C GLN A 320 -29.05 33.41 20.64
N TYR A 321 -30.37 33.31 20.46
CA TYR A 321 -31.35 34.24 20.99
C TYR A 321 -32.11 33.59 22.14
N ARG A 322 -31.96 34.14 23.35
CA ARG A 322 -32.48 33.58 24.61
C ARG A 322 -33.07 34.69 25.49
N PRO A 323 -34.16 35.34 25.07
CA PRO A 323 -34.83 36.33 25.88
C PRO A 323 -35.51 35.70 27.09
N ALA A 324 -35.86 36.54 28.08
CA ALA A 324 -36.72 36.14 29.19
C ALA A 324 -38.16 35.73 28.77
N GLY A 325 -38.53 36.00 27.51
CA GLY A 325 -39.82 35.62 26.93
C GLY A 325 -39.96 34.12 26.65
N LYS A 326 -41.07 33.74 26.02
CA LYS A 326 -41.40 32.33 25.75
C LYS A 326 -40.60 31.71 24.61
N PHE A 327 -39.97 32.51 23.75
CA PHE A 327 -39.32 32.05 22.52
C PHE A 327 -37.80 32.07 22.67
N ASN A 328 -37.13 31.05 22.14
CA ASN A 328 -35.69 31.06 21.94
C ASN A 328 -35.35 30.46 20.58
N ALA A 329 -34.22 30.88 20.04
CA ALA A 329 -33.71 30.37 18.78
C ALA A 329 -32.19 30.19 18.84
N ALA A 330 -31.69 29.23 18.07
CA ALA A 330 -30.27 29.09 17.80
C ALA A 330 -30.07 28.81 16.31
N LEU A 331 -29.08 29.45 15.71
CA LEU A 331 -28.61 29.20 14.36
C LEU A 331 -27.12 28.90 14.45
N ASN A 332 -26.68 27.78 13.89
CA ASN A 332 -25.28 27.41 13.84
C ASN A 332 -24.87 27.14 12.40
N TYR A 333 -23.68 27.59 12.04
CA TYR A 333 -23.04 27.30 10.77
C TYR A 333 -21.72 26.59 11.04
N GLN A 334 -21.47 25.53 10.28
CA GLN A 334 -20.19 24.84 10.28
C GLN A 334 -19.67 24.69 8.87
N TRP A 335 -18.39 25.01 8.70
CA TRP A 335 -17.65 24.75 7.49
C TRP A 335 -16.38 23.95 7.80
N ASP A 336 -16.15 22.92 7.00
CA ASP A 336 -14.93 22.13 6.99
C ASP A 336 -14.36 22.16 5.56
N GLN A 337 -13.08 22.48 5.41
CA GLN A 337 -12.39 22.43 4.13
C GLN A 337 -12.39 21.00 3.54
N SER A 338 -12.36 20.89 2.21
CA SER A 338 -12.10 19.61 1.53
C SER A 338 -10.70 19.10 1.82
N TYR A 339 -10.53 17.77 1.88
CA TYR A 339 -9.24 17.13 2.08
C TYR A 339 -9.20 15.77 1.39
N LYS A 340 -8.02 15.15 1.28
CA LYS A 340 -7.85 13.80 0.73
C LYS A 340 -7.57 12.83 1.86
N SER A 341 -8.45 11.84 2.04
CA SER A 341 -8.19 10.72 2.94
C SER A 341 -7.10 9.81 2.34
N ASN A 342 -6.11 9.51 3.16
CA ASN A 342 -5.03 8.53 2.97
C ASN A 342 -5.28 7.26 3.82
N ASN A 343 -6.50 7.08 4.35
CA ASN A 343 -6.87 5.84 5.02
C ASN A 343 -6.78 4.69 4.02
N ALA A 344 -6.03 3.64 4.33
CA ALA A 344 -5.76 2.52 3.42
C ALA A 344 -7.03 1.90 2.81
N ASN A 345 -8.14 1.85 3.57
CA ASN A 345 -9.39 1.25 3.14
C ASN A 345 -10.37 2.26 2.48
N TYR A 346 -10.17 3.56 2.69
CA TYR A 346 -11.09 4.62 2.25
C TYR A 346 -10.34 5.80 1.63
N VAL A 347 -9.40 5.49 0.73
CA VAL A 347 -8.60 6.51 0.04
C VAL A 347 -9.49 7.34 -0.89
N GLY A 348 -9.33 8.66 -0.86
CA GLY A 348 -10.02 9.53 -1.81
C GLY A 348 -10.32 10.94 -1.31
N ARG A 349 -10.85 11.76 -2.20
CA ARG A 349 -11.25 13.13 -1.89
C ARG A 349 -12.53 13.16 -1.06
N ILE A 350 -12.54 13.98 -0.02
CA ILE A 350 -13.72 14.37 0.74
C ILE A 350 -13.96 15.85 0.43
N ASP A 351 -15.16 16.15 -0.06
CA ASP A 351 -15.51 17.52 -0.43
C ASP A 351 -15.74 18.41 0.79
N ALA A 352 -15.64 19.72 0.56
CA ALA A 352 -15.88 20.70 1.60
C ALA A 352 -17.33 20.58 2.10
N LYS A 353 -17.50 20.67 3.41
CA LYS A 353 -18.80 20.49 4.06
C LYS A 353 -19.26 21.81 4.65
N SER A 354 -20.47 22.23 4.30
CA SER A 354 -21.12 23.44 4.84
C SER A 354 -22.50 23.06 5.37
N LEU A 355 -22.68 23.07 6.70
CA LEU A 355 -23.99 22.77 7.30
C LEU A 355 -24.51 23.96 8.07
N VAL A 356 -25.82 24.16 7.99
CA VAL A 356 -26.55 25.12 8.81
C VAL A 356 -27.55 24.36 9.64
N ASP A 357 -27.51 24.57 10.95
CA ASP A 357 -28.41 23.97 11.91
C ASP A 357 -29.27 25.06 12.55
N MET A 358 -30.54 24.78 12.75
CA MET A 358 -31.47 25.71 13.39
C MET A 358 -32.26 24.99 14.47
N THR A 359 -32.40 25.64 15.62
CA THR A 359 -33.27 25.19 16.71
C THR A 359 -34.19 26.34 17.10
N LEU A 360 -35.49 26.05 17.18
CA LEU A 360 -36.53 26.97 17.65
C LEU A 360 -37.19 26.36 18.87
N GLY A 361 -37.33 27.12 19.95
CA GLY A 361 -37.99 26.70 21.16
C GLY A 361 -39.10 27.65 21.58
N TYR A 362 -40.20 27.10 22.05
CA TYR A 362 -41.34 27.85 22.55
C TYR A 362 -41.88 27.26 23.86
N GLN A 363 -42.01 28.10 24.88
CA GLN A 363 -42.59 27.76 26.16
C GLN A 363 -44.11 27.70 26.05
N LEU A 364 -44.68 26.49 26.05
CA LEU A 364 -46.13 26.28 25.93
C LEU A 364 -46.86 26.62 27.24
N SER A 365 -46.25 26.31 28.38
CA SER A 365 -46.75 26.63 29.73
C SER A 365 -45.57 26.78 30.70
N ASN A 366 -45.78 27.11 31.97
CA ASN A 366 -44.66 27.23 32.93
C ASN A 366 -43.89 25.91 33.13
N VAL A 367 -44.48 24.76 32.79
CA VAL A 367 -43.91 23.43 32.99
C VAL A 367 -43.59 22.70 31.69
N VAL A 368 -44.04 23.18 30.51
CA VAL A 368 -43.82 22.52 29.22
C VAL A 368 -43.15 23.46 28.21
N LYS A 369 -42.07 22.99 27.60
CA LYS A 369 -41.39 23.62 26.47
C LYS A 369 -41.41 22.69 25.25
N PHE A 370 -41.71 23.22 24.08
CA PHE A 370 -41.50 22.53 22.81
C PHE A 370 -40.27 23.09 22.11
N GLU A 371 -39.47 22.21 21.50
CA GLU A 371 -38.33 22.56 20.67
C GLU A 371 -38.37 21.79 19.35
N LEU A 372 -38.13 22.50 18.26
CA LEU A 372 -37.96 21.95 16.92
C LEU A 372 -36.53 22.23 16.47
N SER A 373 -35.80 21.20 16.08
CA SER A 373 -34.44 21.31 15.57
C SER A 373 -34.32 20.71 14.19
N ALA A 374 -33.62 21.40 13.30
CA ALA A 374 -33.23 20.93 11.98
C ALA A 374 -31.71 20.97 11.88
N THR A 375 -31.09 19.80 11.84
CA THR A 375 -29.67 19.63 11.53
C THR A 375 -29.51 19.50 10.02
N ASN A 376 -28.54 20.21 9.43
CA ASN A 376 -28.38 20.34 7.98
C ASN A 376 -29.68 20.85 7.31
N LEU A 377 -30.16 22.00 7.78
CA LEU A 377 -31.41 22.66 7.37
C LEU A 377 -31.56 22.80 5.85
N PHE A 378 -30.46 22.95 5.11
CA PHE A 378 -30.49 23.07 3.64
C PHE A 378 -30.32 21.73 2.90
N ASN A 379 -30.17 20.61 3.62
CA ASN A 379 -29.92 19.29 3.04
C ASN A 379 -28.68 19.25 2.13
N ASN A 380 -27.60 19.92 2.54
CA ASN A 380 -26.32 19.80 1.87
C ASN A 380 -25.72 18.42 2.20
N GLU A 381 -25.85 17.47 1.28
CA GLU A 381 -25.37 16.10 1.49
C GLU A 381 -23.86 16.06 1.61
N PHE A 382 -23.35 15.30 2.58
CA PHE A 382 -21.91 15.09 2.76
C PHE A 382 -21.62 13.64 3.14
N ARG A 383 -20.35 13.25 3.10
CA ARG A 383 -19.87 11.93 3.58
C ARG A 383 -18.77 12.14 4.61
N ALA A 384 -18.66 11.22 5.56
CA ALA A 384 -17.59 11.24 6.55
C ALA A 384 -16.25 10.74 5.95
N LEU A 385 -16.31 9.72 5.09
CA LEU A 385 -15.19 9.14 4.36
C LEU A 385 -15.62 8.78 2.93
N PRO A 386 -14.67 8.61 1.98
CA PRO A 386 -14.95 8.03 0.67
C PRO A 386 -15.66 6.67 0.81
N GLY A 387 -16.60 6.39 -0.10
CA GLY A 387 -17.38 5.16 -0.08
C GLY A 387 -18.52 5.09 0.95
N PHE A 388 -18.52 5.93 2.01
CA PHE A 388 -19.59 5.91 3.01
C PHE A 388 -20.93 6.46 2.48
N PRO A 389 -22.07 6.08 3.08
CA PRO A 389 -23.37 6.69 2.78
C PRO A 389 -23.35 8.21 2.96
N ARG A 390 -24.18 8.91 2.17
CA ARG A 390 -24.37 10.36 2.32
C ARG A 390 -25.29 10.65 3.50
N ILE A 391 -24.96 11.69 4.24
CA ILE A 391 -25.74 12.19 5.38
C ILE A 391 -26.47 13.46 4.93
N GLY A 392 -27.80 13.44 5.03
CA GLY A 392 -28.69 14.54 4.69
C GLY A 392 -29.25 15.27 5.91
N ARG A 393 -30.42 15.88 5.74
CA ARG A 393 -31.16 16.64 6.76
C ARG A 393 -31.80 15.72 7.80
N ILE A 394 -31.76 16.15 9.07
CA ILE A 394 -32.50 15.52 10.17
C ILE A 394 -33.35 16.58 10.85
N ILE A 395 -34.65 16.30 11.03
CA ILE A 395 -35.57 17.16 11.78
C ILE A 395 -36.03 16.39 13.01
N SER A 396 -35.96 17.03 14.17
CA SER A 396 -36.38 16.44 15.45
C SER A 396 -37.24 17.41 16.25
N GLY A 397 -38.25 16.87 16.93
CA GLY A 397 -39.08 17.60 17.88
C GLY A 397 -38.85 17.06 19.29
N ARG A 398 -38.80 17.95 20.29
CA ARG A 398 -38.61 17.62 21.70
C ARG A 398 -39.63 18.36 22.56
N LEU A 399 -40.28 17.65 23.48
CA LEU A 399 -41.04 18.23 24.58
C LEU A 399 -40.22 18.09 25.87
N LEU A 400 -40.02 19.19 26.58
CA LEU A 400 -39.32 19.23 27.86
C LEU A 400 -40.32 19.58 28.97
N PHE A 401 -40.36 18.76 30.01
CA PHE A 401 -41.20 18.98 31.18
C PHE A 401 -40.33 19.38 32.37
N ASN A 402 -40.63 20.53 32.99
CA ASN A 402 -39.94 21.02 34.18
C ASN A 402 -40.95 21.15 35.33
N PHE A 403 -40.75 20.37 36.40
CA PHE A 403 -41.68 20.26 37.52
C PHE A 403 -41.17 20.94 38.80
N ASN A 404 -40.06 21.66 38.71
CA ASN A 404 -39.44 22.37 39.84
C ASN A 404 -40.18 23.64 40.22
#